data_AF-A0A1I7WBU2-F1
#
_entry.id   AF-A0A1I7WBU2-F1
#
_cell.length_a   1.000
_cell.length_b   1.000
_cell.length_c   1.000
_cell.angle_alpha   90.00
_cell.angle_beta   90.00
_cell.angle_gamma   90.00
#
_symmetry.space_group_name_H-M   'P 1'
#
loop_
_entity.id
_entity.type
_entity.pdbx_description
1 polymer ?
#
loop_
_entity_poly.entity_id
_entity_poly.type
_entity_poly.pdbx_seq_one_letter_code
_entity_poly.pdbx_strand_id
1 'polypeptide(L)'
;MRNRIARGYYAFPPEEWDHVSQSTKDDIRSLLRTDPSERMTIHHLMQTPLVRGKKMITYELIRFLQFKGMVLEFKYLQVGNVLWYILKLEEVGRALEMMRLGNDPIFVKSPQASCNNLLARRRTAHMSIPRIQC
;
A
#
# COMPACT_ATOMS: atom_id res chain seq x y z
N MET A 1 4.63 -10.64 4.05
CA MET A 1 4.63 -9.57 3.02
C MET A 1 3.86 -8.33 3.47
N ARG A 2 2.66 -8.43 4.08
CA ARG A 2 1.89 -7.35 4.76
C ARG A 2 2.66 -6.12 5.25
N ASN A 3 3.60 -6.30 6.19
CA ASN A 3 4.33 -5.17 6.80
C ASN A 3 5.33 -4.48 5.86
N ARG A 4 5.67 -5.09 4.73
CA ARG A 4 6.71 -4.58 3.85
C ARG A 4 6.15 -3.48 2.95
N ILE A 5 5.04 -3.73 2.24
CA ILE A 5 4.43 -2.74 1.33
C ILE A 5 3.91 -1.52 2.10
N ALA A 6 3.20 -1.72 3.22
CA ALA A 6 2.70 -0.62 4.06
C ALA A 6 3.82 0.25 4.67
N ARG A 7 5.03 -0.30 4.83
CA ARG A 7 6.23 0.43 5.29
C ARG A 7 7.14 0.88 4.12
N GLY A 8 6.70 0.74 2.87
CA GLY A 8 7.47 1.13 1.69
C GLY A 8 8.62 0.19 1.30
N TYR A 9 8.73 -0.99 1.92
CA TYR A 9 9.70 -2.02 1.56
C TYR A 9 9.19 -2.87 0.40
N TYR A 10 9.61 -2.53 -0.81
CA TYR A 10 9.46 -3.36 -2.02
C TYR A 10 10.80 -3.40 -2.76
N ALA A 11 10.96 -4.41 -3.61
CA ALA A 11 12.13 -4.58 -4.45
C ALA A 11 11.67 -5.00 -5.85
N PHE A 12 12.56 -4.85 -6.83
CA PHE A 12 12.35 -5.29 -8.20
C PHE A 12 13.30 -6.46 -8.48
N PRO A 13 12.86 -7.72 -8.30
CA PRO A 13 13.71 -8.89 -8.51
C PRO A 13 14.27 -8.94 -9.95
N PRO A 14 15.58 -9.17 -10.15
CA PRO A 14 16.20 -9.14 -11.47
C PRO A 14 15.54 -10.08 -12.50
N GLU A 15 15.18 -11.30 -12.09
CA GLU A 15 14.55 -12.34 -12.92
C GLU A 15 13.34 -11.85 -13.73
N GLU A 16 12.56 -10.95 -13.14
CA GLU A 16 11.32 -10.43 -13.73
C GLU A 16 11.43 -8.97 -14.16
N TRP A 17 12.42 -8.22 -13.69
CA TRP A 17 12.45 -6.76 -13.84
C TRP A 17 13.66 -6.21 -14.60
N ASP A 18 14.63 -7.03 -15.00
CA ASP A 18 15.81 -6.54 -15.74
C ASP A 18 15.48 -5.93 -17.11
N HIS A 19 14.42 -6.39 -17.75
CA HIS A 19 13.95 -5.86 -19.03
C HIS A 19 13.11 -4.57 -18.89
N VAL A 20 12.79 -4.15 -17.67
CA VAL A 20 12.01 -2.94 -17.39
C VAL A 20 12.96 -1.76 -17.19
N SER A 21 12.68 -0.63 -17.85
CA SER A 21 13.55 0.54 -17.76
C SER A 21 13.66 1.07 -16.32
N GLN A 22 14.84 1.58 -15.97
CA GLN A 22 15.05 2.18 -14.65
C GLN A 22 14.09 3.36 -14.39
N SER A 23 13.80 4.17 -15.42
CA SER A 23 12.82 5.26 -15.32
C SER A 23 11.43 4.77 -14.88
N THR A 24 10.99 3.62 -15.39
CA THR A 24 9.70 3.02 -15.02
C THR A 24 9.72 2.54 -13.57
N LYS A 25 10.85 1.96 -13.13
CA LYS A 25 11.04 1.56 -11.73
C LYS A 25 11.01 2.79 -10.81
N ASP A 26 11.59 3.91 -11.23
CA ASP A 26 11.57 5.17 -10.49
C ASP A 26 10.16 5.77 -10.39
N ASP A 27 9.38 5.72 -11.48
CA ASP A 27 7.97 6.14 -11.49
C ASP A 27 7.15 5.32 -10.48
N ILE A 28 7.31 3.99 -10.49
CA ILE A 28 6.66 3.09 -9.52
C ILE A 28 7.09 3.43 -8.09
N ARG A 29 8.37 3.74 -7.87
CA ARG A 29 8.85 4.11 -6.53
C ARG A 29 8.18 5.37 -6.00
N SER A 30 7.99 6.36 -6.87
CA SER A 30 7.37 7.63 -6.52
C SER A 30 5.87 7.49 -6.28
N LEU A 31 5.19 6.56 -6.96
CA LEU A 31 3.79 6.20 -6.68
C LEU A 31 3.60 5.48 -5.34
N LEU A 32 4.56 4.64 -4.94
CA LEU A 32 4.51 3.83 -3.71
C LEU A 32 5.14 4.52 -2.49
N ARG A 33 5.31 5.85 -2.52
CA ARG A 33 5.77 6.63 -1.37
C ARG A 33 4.77 6.52 -0.21
N THR A 34 5.29 6.19 0.98
CA THR A 34 4.50 6.03 2.22
C THR A 34 3.94 7.35 2.70
N ASP A 35 4.74 8.42 2.62
CA ASP A 35 4.26 9.78 2.87
C ASP A 35 3.36 10.24 1.71
N PRO A 36 2.06 10.54 1.96
CA PRO A 36 1.15 11.05 0.94
C PRO A 36 1.60 12.38 0.31
N SER A 37 2.32 13.22 1.05
CA SER A 37 2.78 14.53 0.57
C SER A 37 3.95 14.41 -0.41
N GLU A 38 4.78 13.36 -0.30
CA GLU A 38 5.87 13.06 -1.23
C GLU A 38 5.41 12.22 -2.44
N ARG A 39 4.17 11.73 -2.42
CA ARG A 39 3.67 10.80 -3.45
C ARG A 39 3.40 11.54 -4.77
N MET A 40 3.78 10.89 -5.87
CA MET A 40 3.51 11.42 -7.21
C MET A 40 2.03 11.74 -7.40
N THR A 41 1.74 12.92 -7.94
CA THR A 41 0.37 13.29 -8.32
C THR A 41 0.00 12.69 -9.67
N ILE A 42 -1.31 12.51 -9.89
CA ILE A 42 -1.82 12.00 -11.17
C ILE A 42 -1.36 12.86 -12.36
N HIS A 43 -1.22 14.18 -12.20
CA HIS A 43 -0.78 15.07 -13.28
C HIS A 43 0.67 14.81 -13.70
N HIS A 44 1.56 14.55 -12.74
CA HIS A 44 2.94 14.14 -13.03
C HIS A 44 2.97 12.77 -13.70
N LEU A 45 2.20 11.80 -13.19
CA LEU A 45 2.12 10.46 -13.75
C LEU A 45 1.73 10.49 -15.23
N MET A 46 0.70 11.26 -15.60
CA MET A 46 0.22 11.39 -16.98
C MET A 46 1.27 11.98 -17.94
N GLN A 47 2.30 12.66 -17.42
CA GLN A 47 3.40 13.22 -18.20
C GLN A 47 4.59 12.25 -18.34
N THR A 48 4.66 11.22 -17.51
CA THR A 48 5.75 10.24 -17.54
C THR A 48 5.75 9.44 -18.85
N PRO A 49 6.92 8.95 -19.32
CA PRO A 49 7.00 8.05 -20.47
C PRO A 49 6.21 6.75 -20.29
N LEU A 50 5.96 6.34 -19.04
CA LEU A 50 5.16 5.18 -18.68
C LEU A 50 3.73 5.30 -19.20
N VAL A 51 3.09 6.48 -19.05
CA VAL A 51 1.70 6.72 -19.46
C VAL A 51 1.61 7.40 -20.82
N ARG A 52 2.47 8.40 -21.08
CA ARG A 52 2.48 9.13 -22.36
C ARG A 52 2.90 8.21 -23.52
N GLY A 53 3.68 7.18 -23.22
CA GLY A 53 4.28 6.28 -24.19
C GLY A 53 5.37 7.00 -25.00
N LYS A 54 6.51 6.34 -25.22
CA LYS A 54 7.12 6.46 -26.54
C LYS A 54 6.25 5.60 -27.47
N LYS A 55 5.94 6.09 -28.68
CA LYS A 55 5.46 5.22 -29.77
C LYS A 55 6.57 4.21 -30.07
N MET A 56 6.67 3.15 -29.28
CA MET A 56 7.57 2.03 -29.51
C MET A 56 6.83 1.07 -30.43
N ILE A 57 6.71 1.50 -31.70
CA ILE A 57 6.40 0.59 -32.80
C ILE A 57 7.71 -0.11 -33.15
N THR A 58 8.17 -0.99 -32.26
CA THR A 58 9.01 -2.09 -32.69
C THR A 58 8.16 -3.32 -32.52
N TYR A 59 7.94 -4.01 -33.64
CA TYR A 59 7.14 -5.23 -33.75
C TYR A 59 7.52 -6.31 -32.72
N GLU A 60 8.72 -6.21 -32.14
CA GLU A 60 9.21 -6.94 -30.96
C GLU A 60 8.30 -6.79 -29.72
N LEU A 61 7.85 -5.58 -29.35
CA LEU A 61 7.01 -5.34 -28.16
C LEU A 61 5.58 -5.84 -28.33
N ILE A 62 5.02 -5.72 -29.54
CA ILE A 62 3.69 -6.28 -29.85
C ILE A 62 3.77 -7.80 -29.83
N ARG A 63 4.84 -8.39 -30.36
CA ARG A 63 5.08 -9.85 -30.28
C ARG A 63 5.29 -10.28 -28.83
N PHE A 64 6.03 -9.53 -28.01
CA PHE A 64 6.23 -9.82 -26.59
C PHE A 64 4.95 -9.66 -25.75
N LEU A 65 4.14 -8.63 -26.01
CA LEU A 65 2.87 -8.38 -25.30
C LEU A 65 1.73 -9.28 -25.78
N GLN A 66 1.65 -9.66 -27.06
CA GLN A 66 0.70 -10.69 -27.52
C GLN A 66 1.06 -12.06 -26.95
N PHE A 67 2.36 -12.40 -26.86
CA PHE A 67 2.77 -13.71 -26.35
C PHE A 67 2.82 -13.79 -24.81
N LYS A 68 3.09 -12.70 -24.07
CA LYS A 68 3.04 -12.71 -22.58
C LYS A 68 1.70 -12.21 -22.02
N GLY A 69 0.99 -11.29 -22.66
CA GLY A 69 -0.32 -10.84 -22.21
C GLY A 69 -1.38 -11.93 -22.35
N MET A 70 -1.42 -12.60 -23.50
CA MET A 70 -2.34 -13.72 -23.72
C MET A 70 -1.89 -15.02 -23.02
N VAL A 71 -0.62 -15.16 -22.61
CA VAL A 71 -0.16 -16.39 -21.92
C VAL A 71 -0.04 -16.20 -20.42
N LEU A 72 0.36 -15.05 -19.87
CA LEU A 72 0.42 -14.87 -18.41
C LEU A 72 -0.96 -14.62 -17.81
N GLU A 73 -1.85 -13.92 -18.51
CA GLU A 73 -3.21 -13.68 -18.02
C GLU A 73 -4.09 -14.94 -18.15
N PHE A 74 -3.87 -15.82 -19.14
CA PHE A 74 -4.63 -17.07 -19.29
C PHE A 74 -3.99 -18.31 -18.65
N LYS A 75 -2.65 -18.44 -18.62
CA LYS A 75 -1.99 -19.63 -18.06
C LYS A 75 -2.05 -19.65 -16.53
N TYR A 76 -2.15 -18.50 -15.87
CA TYR A 76 -2.45 -18.42 -14.42
C TYR A 76 -3.95 -18.52 -14.10
N LEU A 77 -4.84 -18.09 -15.00
CA LEU A 77 -6.28 -18.20 -14.79
C LEU A 77 -6.80 -19.63 -14.99
N GLN A 78 -6.18 -20.41 -15.88
CA GLN A 78 -6.56 -21.81 -16.13
C GLN A 78 -5.83 -22.83 -15.24
N VAL A 79 -4.65 -22.52 -14.71
CA VAL A 79 -3.89 -23.43 -13.84
C VAL A 79 -4.08 -23.01 -12.38
N GLY A 80 -5.28 -23.26 -11.88
CA GLY A 80 -5.62 -23.41 -10.45
C GLY A 80 -4.91 -22.48 -9.48
N ASN A 81 -5.51 -21.31 -9.19
CA ASN A 81 -5.47 -20.72 -7.84
C ASN A 81 -6.39 -19.49 -7.71
N VAL A 82 -7.70 -19.69 -7.90
CA VAL A 82 -8.73 -18.69 -7.55
C VAL A 82 -8.52 -18.18 -6.12
N LEU A 83 -8.11 -19.08 -5.21
CA LEU A 83 -7.77 -18.76 -3.83
C LEU A 83 -6.60 -17.77 -3.70
N TRP A 84 -5.56 -17.89 -4.52
CA TRP A 84 -4.42 -16.96 -4.49
C TRP A 84 -4.81 -15.56 -4.97
N TYR A 85 -5.70 -15.49 -5.96
CA TYR A 85 -6.24 -14.22 -6.43
C TYR A 85 -7.11 -13.54 -5.35
N ILE A 86 -7.97 -14.30 -4.67
CA ILE A 86 -8.79 -13.82 -3.55
C ILE A 86 -7.89 -13.33 -2.39
N LEU A 87 -6.89 -14.12 -2.00
CA LEU A 87 -5.97 -13.76 -0.92
C LEU A 87 -5.19 -12.48 -1.23
N LYS A 88 -4.74 -12.29 -2.47
CA LYS A 88 -4.08 -11.06 -2.90
C LYS A 88 -5.03 -9.86 -2.88
N LEU A 89 -6.25 -10.01 -3.38
CA LEU A 89 -7.24 -8.93 -3.37
C LEU A 89 -7.61 -8.51 -1.95
N GLU A 90 -7.77 -9.46 -1.03
CA GLU A 90 -8.05 -9.18 0.37
C GLU A 90 -6.88 -8.47 1.06
N GLU A 91 -5.63 -8.79 0.73
CA GLU A 91 -4.44 -8.11 1.25
C GLU A 91 -4.33 -6.67 0.72
N VAL A 92 -4.58 -6.46 -0.57
CA VAL A 92 -4.63 -5.12 -1.18
C VAL A 92 -5.77 -4.29 -0.58
N GLY A 93 -6.96 -4.87 -0.44
CA GLY A 93 -8.11 -4.21 0.18
C GLY A 93 -7.82 -3.74 1.60
N ARG A 94 -7.21 -4.58 2.44
CA ARG A 94 -6.78 -4.20 3.79
C ARG A 94 -5.73 -3.10 3.81
N ALA A 95 -4.77 -3.12 2.89
CA ALA A 95 -3.77 -2.06 2.81
C ALA A 95 -4.40 -0.71 2.41
N LEU A 96 -5.34 -0.73 1.45
CA LEU A 96 -6.07 0.47 1.05
C LEU A 96 -6.91 1.05 2.18
N GLU A 97 -7.54 0.19 2.99
CA GLU A 97 -8.30 0.61 4.17
C GLU A 97 -7.42 1.35 5.18
N MET A 98 -6.22 0.82 5.49
CA MET A 98 -5.28 1.47 6.41
C MET A 98 -4.71 2.79 5.90
N MET A 99 -4.66 2.98 4.57
CA MET A 99 -4.11 4.20 3.94
C MET A 99 -5.15 5.31 3.76
N ARG A 100 -6.43 5.01 3.89
CA ARG A 100 -7.52 5.98 3.75
C ARG A 100 -7.93 6.49 5.12
N LEU A 101 -8.20 7.79 5.21
CA LEU A 101 -8.90 8.34 6.35
C LEU A 101 -10.35 7.88 6.24
N GLY A 102 -10.84 7.14 7.24
CA GLY A 102 -12.26 6.81 7.34
C GLY A 102 -13.08 8.08 7.50
N ASN A 103 -14.32 8.06 6.99
CA ASN A 103 -15.25 9.19 7.11
C ASN A 103 -15.93 9.27 8.49
N ASP A 104 -15.64 8.34 9.40
CA ASP A 104 -16.29 8.29 10.71
C ASP A 104 -15.62 9.27 11.68
N PRO A 105 -16.31 10.35 12.11
CA PRO A 105 -15.75 11.30 13.05
C PRO A 105 -15.83 10.73 14.47
N ILE A 106 -14.99 9.74 14.78
CA ILE A 106 -14.83 9.22 16.14
C ILE A 106 -13.79 10.10 16.85
N PHE A 107 -14.27 11.09 17.59
CA PHE A 107 -13.40 11.93 18.41
C PHE A 107 -13.13 11.26 19.77
N VAL A 108 -11.85 11.09 20.09
CA VAL A 108 -11.42 10.64 21.42
C VAL A 108 -11.63 11.78 22.41
N LYS A 109 -12.48 11.56 23.43
CA LYS A 109 -12.67 12.51 24.53
C LYS A 109 -11.35 12.72 25.28
N SER A 110 -11.16 13.92 25.84
CA SER A 110 -10.00 14.18 26.70
C SER A 110 -9.96 13.19 27.88
N PRO A 111 -8.76 12.84 28.41
CA PRO A 111 -8.64 11.90 29.51
C PRO A 111 -9.49 12.27 30.73
N GLN A 112 -9.71 13.56 30.98
CA GLN A 112 -10.54 14.09 32.06
C GLN A 112 -12.02 13.86 31.81
N ALA A 113 -12.50 14.14 30.58
CA ALA A 113 -13.91 13.97 30.19
C ALA A 113 -14.27 12.53 29.82
N SER A 114 -13.28 11.66 29.65
CA SER A 114 -13.49 10.24 29.36
C SER A 114 -13.85 9.46 30.63
N CYS A 115 -14.86 8.60 30.50
CA CYS A 115 -15.34 7.71 31.56
C CYS A 115 -15.31 6.27 31.02
N ASN A 116 -14.34 5.48 31.48
CA ASN A 116 -14.28 4.04 31.23
C ASN A 116 -13.82 3.30 32.49
N ASN A 117 -14.11 2.00 32.57
CA ASN A 117 -13.84 1.19 33.76
C ASN A 117 -12.36 1.16 34.15
N LEU A 118 -11.45 1.19 33.17
CA LEU A 118 -10.01 1.22 33.43
C LEU A 118 -9.57 2.53 34.08
N LEU A 119 -10.05 3.67 33.56
CA LEU A 119 -9.76 4.99 34.11
C LEU A 119 -10.38 5.16 35.50
N ALA A 120 -11.60 4.66 35.73
CA ALA A 120 -12.23 4.66 37.04
C ALA A 120 -11.37 3.91 38.08
N ARG A 121 -10.94 2.68 37.75
CA ARG A 121 -10.06 1.87 38.62
C ARG A 121 -8.70 2.52 38.88
N ARG A 122 -8.11 3.18 37.90
CA ARG A 122 -6.82 3.88 38.07
C ARG A 122 -6.94 5.15 38.91
N ARG A 123 -8.03 5.92 38.77
CA ARG A 123 -8.28 7.12 39.58
C ARG A 123 -8.48 6.76 41.04
N THR A 124 -9.23 5.70 41.33
CA THR A 124 -9.41 5.23 42.72
C THR A 124 -8.12 4.66 43.30
N ALA A 125 -7.34 3.90 42.53
CA ALA A 125 -6.04 3.39 42.98
C ALA A 125 -5.01 4.50 43.24
N HIS A 126 -4.95 5.54 42.40
CA HIS A 126 -4.07 6.68 42.61
C HIS A 126 -4.48 7.49 43.86
N MET A 127 -5.78 7.59 44.16
CA MET A 127 -6.26 8.23 45.40
C MET A 127 -5.94 7.40 46.66
N SER A 128 -5.67 6.10 46.52
CA SER A 128 -5.29 5.22 47.63
C SER A 128 -3.78 5.14 47.92
N ILE A 129 -2.94 5.74 47.07
CA ILE A 129 -1.49 5.83 47.31
C ILE A 129 -1.23 7.18 47.99
N PRO A 130 -0.78 7.21 49.27
CA PRO A 130 -0.45 8.47 49.91
C PRO A 130 0.65 9.18 49.12
N ARG A 131 0.41 10.44 48.75
CA ARG A 131 1.45 11.29 48.16
C ARG A 131 2.52 11.47 49.23
N ILE A 132 3.66 10.81 49.07
CA ILE A 132 4.87 11.15 49.81
C ILE A 132 5.27 12.55 49.31
N GLN A 133 4.93 13.57 50.10
CA GLN A 133 5.55 14.88 49.96
C GLN A 133 6.99 14.70 50.47
N CYS A 134 7.95 14.78 49.55
CA CYS A 134 9.35 15.02 49.90
C CYS A 134 9.51 16.48 50.31
#